data_AF-A0A1Y0Y0M6-F1
#
_entry.id   AF-A0A1Y0Y0M6-F1
#
_cell.length_a   1.000
_cell.length_b   1.000
_cell.length_c   1.000
_cell.angle_alpha   90.00
_cell.angle_beta   90.00
_cell.angle_gamma   90.00
#
_symmetry.space_group_name_H-M   'P 1'
#
loop_
_entity.id
_entity.type
_entity.pdbx_description
1 polymer ?
#
loop_
_entity_poly.entity_id
_entity_poly.type
_entity_poly.pdbx_seq_one_letter_code
_entity_poly.pdbx_strand_id
1 'polypeptide(L)'
;MEAALSLLRLYTEWGVDVAVTDTPADHRHAGAGLVLPPLRGKTPQQTPPYIPPQPGTGRTPAPAAITQNQPQQPPAPTSFADTVEQAQRLAAAANTPEELFQAMDSFTACPLRGAAMHTLMPSGPRNAPLMLIGEAPDEDEDRSGQVFAGLCGTLLDTMLAPLPLERSQLALATALPWRPAGGTPQQRWTSASAAPF
;
A
#
# COMPACT_ATOMS: atom_id res chain seq x y z
N MET A 1 27.00 -15.98 34.00
CA MET A 1 27.02 -16.81 32.77
C MET A 1 25.69 -17.51 32.56
N GLU A 2 25.11 -18.16 33.58
CA GLU A 2 23.74 -18.73 33.59
C GLU A 2 22.66 -17.76 33.05
N ALA A 3 22.57 -16.55 33.59
CA ALA A 3 21.52 -15.59 33.21
C ALA A 3 21.54 -15.18 31.72
N ALA A 4 22.72 -15.05 31.11
CA ALA A 4 22.85 -14.70 29.70
C ALA A 4 22.43 -15.87 28.79
N LEU A 5 22.73 -17.10 29.20
CA LEU A 5 22.30 -18.31 28.49
C LEU A 5 20.79 -18.52 28.59
N SER A 6 20.18 -18.24 29.74
CA SER A 6 18.72 -18.28 29.90
C SER A 6 18.02 -17.25 29.01
N LEU A 7 18.58 -16.05 28.89
CA LEU A 7 18.03 -15.00 28.03
C LEU A 7 18.10 -15.39 26.55
N LEU A 8 19.23 -15.95 26.10
CA LEU A 8 19.38 -16.43 24.72
C LEU A 8 18.38 -17.54 24.39
N ARG A 9 18.15 -18.48 25.31
CA ARG A 9 17.14 -19.55 25.13
C ARG A 9 15.74 -18.99 24.97
N LEU A 10 15.37 -18.01 25.80
CA LEU A 10 14.08 -17.34 25.71
C LEU A 10 13.89 -16.65 24.35
N TYR A 11 14.92 -15.97 23.85
CA TYR A 11 14.86 -15.34 22.52
C TYR A 11 14.70 -16.38 21.41
N THR A 12 15.39 -17.53 21.51
CA THR A 12 15.18 -18.63 20.57
C THR A 12 13.76 -19.20 20.64
N GLU A 13 13.18 -19.37 21.84
CA GLU A 13 11.78 -19.81 22.02
C GLU A 13 10.76 -18.80 21.45
N TRP A 14 11.08 -17.51 21.50
CA TRP A 14 10.28 -16.45 20.87
C TRP A 14 10.48 -16.35 19.35
N GLY A 15 11.32 -17.22 18.77
CA GLY A 15 11.57 -17.27 17.34
C GLY A 15 12.49 -16.15 16.84
N VAL A 16 13.27 -15.51 17.73
CA VAL A 16 14.28 -14.54 17.31
C VAL A 16 15.41 -15.28 16.61
N ASP A 17 15.54 -15.03 15.31
CA ASP A 17 16.52 -15.64 14.41
C ASP A 17 17.64 -14.67 13.98
N VAL A 18 17.46 -13.36 14.24
CA VAL A 18 18.42 -12.30 13.89
C VAL A 18 18.69 -11.38 15.07
N ALA A 19 19.96 -11.02 15.28
CA ALA A 19 20.39 -9.98 16.22
C ALA A 19 20.76 -8.71 15.46
N VAL A 20 20.23 -7.56 15.90
CA VAL A 20 20.62 -6.24 15.36
C VAL A 20 21.93 -5.82 16.03
N THR A 21 22.95 -5.55 15.21
CA THR A 21 24.27 -5.08 15.67
C THR A 21 24.49 -3.61 15.34
N ASP A 22 25.41 -2.96 16.05
CA ASP A 22 25.78 -1.57 15.78
C ASP A 22 26.45 -1.36 14.41
N THR A 23 26.99 -2.43 13.83
CA THR A 23 27.52 -2.42 12.46
C THR A 23 26.47 -2.88 11.46
N PRO A 24 26.24 -2.14 10.36
CA PRO A 24 25.34 -2.58 9.30
C PRO A 24 25.92 -3.82 8.61
N ALA A 25 25.14 -4.89 8.53
CA ALA A 25 25.49 -6.12 7.81
C ALA A 25 24.73 -6.19 6.47
N ASP A 26 25.45 -6.43 5.38
CA ASP A 26 24.84 -6.64 4.06
C ASP A 26 24.44 -8.11 3.88
N HIS A 27 23.17 -8.40 4.12
CA HIS A 27 22.63 -9.75 4.05
C HIS A 27 22.52 -10.30 2.62
N ARG A 28 22.75 -9.50 1.57
CA ARG A 28 22.76 -9.99 0.18
C ARG A 28 23.87 -10.99 -0.10
N HIS A 29 24.96 -10.90 0.66
CA HIS A 29 26.14 -11.78 0.53
C HIS A 29 26.12 -12.93 1.53
N ALA A 30 25.20 -12.93 2.50
CA ALA A 30 25.12 -13.88 3.59
C ALA A 30 23.88 -14.79 3.45
N GLY A 31 23.80 -15.55 2.36
CA GLY A 31 22.82 -16.64 2.18
C GLY A 31 21.40 -16.21 1.79
N ALA A 32 20.85 -16.86 0.76
CA ALA A 32 19.64 -16.51 0.00
C ALA A 32 19.82 -15.27 -0.92
N GLY A 33 20.49 -15.51 -2.05
CA GLY A 33 20.76 -14.52 -3.08
C GLY A 33 19.49 -13.91 -3.68
N LEU A 34 19.26 -12.64 -3.35
CA LEU A 34 18.54 -11.70 -4.21
C LEU A 34 19.59 -10.89 -4.96
N VAL A 35 19.93 -11.34 -6.18
CA VAL A 35 20.70 -10.52 -7.12
C VAL A 35 19.75 -9.47 -7.67
N LEU A 36 19.74 -8.30 -7.06
CA LEU A 36 19.00 -7.15 -7.58
C LEU A 36 19.67 -6.70 -8.90
N PRO A 37 18.90 -6.38 -9.95
CA PRO A 37 19.45 -5.82 -11.16
C PRO A 37 20.17 -4.48 -10.88
N PRO A 38 21.15 -4.10 -11.71
CA PRO A 38 21.94 -2.90 -11.49
C PRO A 38 21.06 -1.66 -11.43
N LEU A 39 21.10 -0.99 -10.28
CA LEU A 39 20.37 0.23 -9.99
C LEU A 39 20.97 1.38 -10.80
N ARG A 40 20.12 2.13 -11.52
CA ARG A 40 20.56 3.26 -12.34
C ARG A 40 20.80 4.46 -11.43
N GLY A 41 22.03 5.01 -11.43
CA GLY A 41 22.38 6.13 -10.54
C GLY A 41 21.53 7.39 -10.72
N LYS A 42 21.54 8.23 -9.68
CA LYS A 42 20.82 9.51 -9.60
C LYS A 42 21.14 10.39 -10.82
N THR A 43 20.12 10.77 -11.59
CA THR A 43 20.23 11.80 -12.64
C THR A 43 19.52 13.06 -12.14
N PRO A 44 20.08 14.27 -12.26
CA PRO A 44 19.42 15.48 -11.78
C PRO A 44 18.16 15.73 -12.61
N GLN A 45 16.97 15.70 -12.00
CA GLN A 45 15.72 15.98 -12.70
C GLN A 45 15.00 17.20 -12.09
N GLN A 46 14.71 18.15 -12.97
CA GLN A 46 14.01 19.40 -12.73
C GLN A 46 12.53 19.13 -12.38
N THR A 47 12.02 19.87 -11.40
CA THR A 47 10.61 19.86 -10.99
C THR A 47 9.70 20.52 -12.04
N PRO A 48 8.59 19.89 -12.46
CA PRO A 48 7.58 20.57 -13.28
C PRO A 48 6.77 21.58 -12.44
N PRO A 49 6.27 22.66 -13.04
CA PRO A 49 5.57 23.73 -12.33
C PRO A 49 4.19 23.32 -11.83
N TYR A 50 3.89 23.73 -10.60
CA TYR A 50 2.59 23.61 -9.93
C TYR A 50 1.52 24.48 -10.61
N ILE A 51 0.36 23.88 -10.92
CA ILE A 51 -0.83 24.59 -11.43
C ILE A 51 -1.89 24.61 -10.32
N PRO A 52 -2.32 25.79 -9.82
CA PRO A 52 -3.39 25.88 -8.82
C PRO A 52 -4.78 25.67 -9.48
N PRO A 53 -5.75 25.07 -8.77
CA PRO A 53 -7.11 24.89 -9.27
C PRO A 53 -7.91 26.20 -9.25
N GLN A 54 -8.69 26.46 -10.30
CA GLN A 54 -9.62 27.59 -10.39
C GLN A 54 -11.02 27.25 -9.83
N PRO A 55 -11.74 28.21 -9.24
CA PRO A 55 -13.09 28.01 -8.72
C PRO A 55 -14.14 28.07 -9.84
N GLY A 56 -14.88 26.98 -10.03
CA GLY A 56 -16.03 26.93 -10.94
C GLY A 56 -17.33 27.34 -10.23
N THR A 57 -17.90 28.47 -10.64
CA THR A 57 -19.27 28.89 -10.33
C THR A 57 -20.27 28.28 -11.32
N GLY A 58 -21.41 27.78 -10.85
CA GLY A 58 -22.60 27.56 -11.68
C GLY A 58 -23.47 26.40 -11.24
N ARG A 59 -24.65 26.71 -10.67
CA ARG A 59 -25.73 25.75 -10.38
C ARG A 59 -26.78 25.76 -11.48
N THR A 60 -27.34 24.56 -11.72
CA THR A 60 -28.67 24.17 -12.29
C THR A 60 -28.97 24.39 -13.78
N PRO A 61 -29.95 23.66 -14.38
CA PRO A 61 -30.71 22.48 -13.91
C PRO A 61 -30.67 21.25 -14.86
N ALA A 62 -31.27 20.15 -14.39
CA ALA A 62 -31.42 18.85 -15.08
C ALA A 62 -32.26 18.89 -16.37
N PRO A 63 -32.09 17.87 -17.24
CA PRO A 63 -33.29 17.15 -17.69
C PRO A 63 -33.15 15.61 -17.78
N ALA A 64 -34.31 14.99 -17.53
CA ALA A 64 -34.87 13.75 -18.09
C ALA A 64 -34.06 12.44 -18.05
N ALA A 65 -34.65 11.49 -17.30
CA ALA A 65 -34.26 10.11 -17.20
C ALA A 65 -34.22 9.39 -18.56
N ILE A 66 -33.08 8.77 -18.84
CA ILE A 66 -32.95 7.67 -19.79
C ILE A 66 -32.75 6.41 -18.96
N THR A 67 -33.77 5.54 -18.95
CA THR A 67 -33.66 4.17 -18.45
C THR A 67 -32.69 3.41 -19.35
N GLN A 68 -31.42 3.34 -18.95
CA GLN A 68 -30.47 2.43 -19.53
C GLN A 68 -30.33 1.24 -18.58
N ASN A 69 -30.51 0.04 -19.13
CA ASN A 69 -30.27 -1.26 -18.50
C ASN A 69 -28.91 -1.24 -17.78
N GLN A 70 -28.93 -1.16 -16.45
CA GLN A 70 -27.74 -1.43 -15.66
C GLN A 70 -27.44 -2.93 -15.72
N PRO A 71 -26.19 -3.35 -15.96
CA PRO A 71 -25.76 -4.69 -15.61
C PRO A 71 -26.07 -4.90 -14.13
N GLN A 72 -26.79 -5.97 -13.80
CA GLN A 72 -27.21 -6.26 -12.43
C GLN A 72 -25.98 -6.30 -11.52
N GLN A 73 -25.89 -5.31 -10.64
CA GLN A 73 -24.90 -5.28 -9.57
C GLN A 73 -25.17 -6.51 -8.68
N PRO A 74 -24.18 -7.39 -8.43
CA PRO A 74 -24.39 -8.57 -7.62
C PRO A 74 -24.88 -8.19 -6.21
N PRO A 75 -25.64 -9.08 -5.55
CA PRO A 75 -26.22 -8.80 -4.23
C PRO A 75 -25.13 -8.40 -3.23
N ALA A 76 -25.45 -7.44 -2.37
CA ALA A 76 -24.56 -7.02 -1.31
C ALA A 76 -24.19 -8.23 -0.42
N PRO A 77 -22.90 -8.43 -0.08
CA PRO A 77 -22.49 -9.59 0.68
C PRO A 77 -23.10 -9.56 2.08
N THR A 78 -23.68 -10.68 2.47
CA THR A 78 -24.38 -10.88 3.75
C THR A 78 -23.45 -11.32 4.88
N SER A 79 -22.22 -11.73 4.55
CA SER A 79 -21.20 -12.13 5.52
C SER A 79 -19.79 -11.65 5.13
N PHE A 80 -18.89 -11.69 6.10
CA PHE A 80 -17.47 -11.41 5.90
C PHE A 80 -16.83 -12.38 4.87
N ALA A 81 -17.21 -13.66 4.93
CA ALA A 81 -16.74 -14.66 3.98
C ALA A 81 -17.19 -14.34 2.55
N ASP A 82 -18.44 -13.92 2.36
CA ASP A 82 -18.96 -13.53 1.04
C ASP A 82 -18.21 -12.31 0.48
N THR A 83 -17.81 -11.39 1.36
CA THR A 83 -17.04 -10.19 0.98
C THR A 83 -15.64 -10.56 0.48
N VAL A 84 -14.96 -11.46 1.19
CA VAL A 84 -13.64 -11.99 0.78
C VAL A 84 -13.75 -12.72 -0.55
N GLU A 85 -14.75 -13.59 -0.72
CA GLU A 85 -14.93 -14.37 -1.94
C GLU A 85 -15.28 -13.47 -3.14
N GLN A 86 -16.13 -12.46 -2.94
CA GLN A 86 -16.44 -11.47 -3.98
C GLN A 86 -15.20 -10.71 -4.41
N ALA A 87 -14.36 -10.27 -3.48
CA ALA A 87 -13.13 -9.56 -3.80
C ALA A 87 -12.11 -10.45 -4.52
N GLN A 88 -11.95 -11.72 -4.10
CA GLN A 88 -11.13 -12.71 -4.82
C GLN A 88 -11.63 -12.94 -6.25
N ARG A 89 -12.96 -13.03 -6.45
CA ARG A 89 -13.55 -13.17 -7.80
C ARG A 89 -13.27 -11.94 -8.67
N LEU A 90 -13.37 -10.74 -8.10
CA LEU A 90 -13.06 -9.49 -8.82
C LEU A 90 -11.57 -9.38 -9.16
N ALA A 91 -10.69 -9.74 -8.23
CA ALA A 91 -9.25 -9.76 -8.47
C ALA A 91 -8.86 -10.79 -9.55
N ALA A 92 -9.45 -11.98 -9.51
CA ALA A 92 -9.20 -13.04 -10.50
C ALA A 92 -9.73 -12.71 -11.91
N ALA A 93 -10.73 -11.81 -12.02
CA ALA A 93 -11.26 -11.36 -13.30
C ALA A 93 -10.37 -10.30 -13.98
N ALA A 94 -9.48 -9.64 -13.23
CA ALA A 94 -8.58 -8.63 -13.75
C ALA A 94 -7.34 -9.26 -14.39
N ASN A 95 -7.07 -8.93 -15.66
CA ASN A 95 -5.91 -9.41 -16.41
C ASN A 95 -4.78 -8.39 -16.45
N THR A 96 -5.05 -7.15 -16.03
CA THR A 96 -4.09 -6.06 -15.97
C THR A 96 -4.16 -5.35 -14.62
N PRO A 97 -3.07 -4.72 -14.15
CA PRO A 97 -3.11 -3.91 -12.92
C PRO A 97 -4.15 -2.79 -13.01
N GLU A 98 -4.36 -2.19 -14.18
CA GLU A 98 -5.42 -1.19 -14.39
C GLU A 98 -6.81 -1.76 -14.16
N GLU A 99 -7.10 -2.96 -14.64
CA GLU A 99 -8.38 -3.64 -14.39
C GLU A 99 -8.54 -4.00 -12.91
N LEU A 100 -7.47 -4.43 -12.25
CA LEU A 100 -7.47 -4.70 -10.81
C LEU A 100 -7.79 -3.42 -10.04
N PHE A 101 -7.22 -2.30 -10.47
CA PHE A 101 -7.43 -1.01 -9.86
C PHE A 101 -8.85 -0.49 -10.02
N GLN A 102 -9.46 -0.68 -11.19
CA GLN A 102 -10.87 -0.37 -11.40
C GLN A 102 -11.77 -1.27 -10.56
N ALA A 103 -11.43 -2.56 -10.44
CA ALA A 103 -12.17 -3.49 -9.60
C ALA A 103 -12.12 -3.07 -8.12
N MET A 104 -10.94 -2.69 -7.61
CA MET A 104 -10.75 -2.17 -6.26
C MET A 104 -11.54 -0.88 -6.01
N ASP A 105 -11.50 0.07 -6.93
CA ASP A 105 -12.21 1.35 -6.77
C ASP A 105 -13.74 1.15 -6.73
N SER A 106 -14.25 0.20 -7.51
CA SER A 106 -15.67 -0.17 -7.55
C SER A 106 -16.13 -1.08 -6.39
N PHE A 107 -15.20 -1.57 -5.55
CA PHE A 107 -15.52 -2.53 -4.49
C PHE A 107 -16.13 -1.86 -3.25
N THR A 108 -17.46 -1.77 -3.20
CA THR A 108 -18.17 -1.10 -2.09
C THR A 108 -18.46 -2.01 -0.88
N ALA A 109 -18.11 -3.29 -0.95
CA ALA A 109 -18.47 -4.27 0.08
C ALA A 109 -17.55 -4.24 1.32
N CYS A 110 -16.45 -3.47 1.30
CA CYS A 110 -15.56 -3.33 2.45
C CYS A 110 -15.94 -2.14 3.34
N PRO A 111 -16.16 -2.32 4.65
CA PRO A 111 -16.35 -1.21 5.59
C PRO A 111 -15.18 -0.22 5.63
N LEU A 112 -13.95 -0.67 5.34
CA LEU A 112 -12.76 0.19 5.34
C LEU A 112 -12.83 1.26 4.24
N ARG A 113 -13.38 0.93 3.07
CA ARG A 113 -13.56 1.89 1.97
C ARG A 113 -14.50 3.03 2.36
N GLY A 114 -15.50 2.76 3.21
CA GLY A 114 -16.42 3.80 3.70
C GLY A 114 -15.80 4.77 4.70
N ALA A 115 -14.70 4.38 5.35
CA ALA A 115 -13.99 5.20 6.33
C ALA A 115 -12.78 5.94 5.76
N ALA A 116 -12.22 5.47 4.64
CA ALA A 116 -11.09 6.07 3.96
C ALA A 116 -11.51 7.24 3.05
N MET A 117 -10.62 8.22 2.88
CA MET A 117 -10.78 9.32 1.93
C MET A 117 -10.32 8.92 0.53
N HIS A 118 -9.26 8.11 0.45
CA HIS A 118 -8.67 7.66 -0.81
C HIS A 118 -8.38 6.15 -0.79
N THR A 119 -8.50 5.53 -1.96
CA THR A 119 -7.97 4.19 -2.20
C THR A 119 -6.50 4.34 -2.60
N LEU A 120 -5.58 3.80 -1.80
CA LEU A 120 -4.16 3.82 -2.13
C LEU A 120 -3.81 2.73 -3.12
N MET A 121 -3.34 3.16 -4.29
CA MET A 121 -2.90 2.26 -5.35
C MET A 121 -1.38 2.15 -5.31
N PRO A 122 -0.81 0.98 -5.64
CA PRO A 122 0.61 0.85 -5.90
C PRO A 122 1.08 1.93 -6.89
N SER A 123 2.18 2.60 -6.56
CA SER A 123 2.76 3.68 -7.35
C SER A 123 4.20 3.36 -7.74
N GLY A 124 4.71 3.99 -8.79
CA GLY A 124 6.09 3.80 -9.27
C GLY A 124 6.19 2.99 -10.58
N PRO A 125 7.41 2.71 -11.06
CA PRO A 125 7.63 2.04 -12.33
C PRO A 125 7.31 0.54 -12.25
N ARG A 126 6.69 0.00 -13.30
CA ARG A 126 6.32 -1.43 -13.40
C ARG A 126 7.53 -2.38 -13.38
N ASN A 127 8.68 -1.88 -13.81
CA ASN A 127 9.96 -2.59 -13.82
C ASN A 127 10.88 -2.13 -12.69
N ALA A 128 10.31 -1.64 -11.58
CA ALA A 128 11.08 -1.26 -10.41
C ALA A 128 11.96 -2.44 -9.95
N PRO A 129 13.25 -2.21 -9.68
CA PRO A 129 14.14 -3.23 -9.14
C PRO A 129 13.77 -3.61 -7.69
N LEU A 130 12.99 -2.78 -6.99
CA LEU A 130 12.57 -2.97 -5.62
C LEU A 130 11.16 -2.42 -5.41
N MET A 131 10.33 -3.18 -4.70
CA MET A 131 9.01 -2.78 -4.24
C MET A 131 8.99 -2.70 -2.71
N LEU A 132 8.54 -1.57 -2.16
CA LEU A 132 8.33 -1.37 -0.73
C LEU A 132 6.83 -1.48 -0.42
N ILE A 133 6.50 -2.35 0.53
CA ILE A 133 5.11 -2.59 0.96
C ILE A 133 4.98 -2.18 2.43
N GLY A 134 4.24 -1.10 2.67
CA GLY A 134 3.84 -0.66 4.01
C GLY A 134 2.68 -1.47 4.56
N GLU A 135 2.33 -1.29 5.83
CA GLU A 135 1.22 -2.01 6.46
C GLU A 135 -0.15 -1.49 6.01
N ALA A 136 -0.67 -0.49 6.72
CA ALA A 136 -1.94 0.15 6.44
C ALA A 136 -1.71 1.66 6.27
N PRO A 137 -2.51 2.34 5.44
CA PRO A 137 -2.41 3.78 5.26
C PRO A 137 -2.52 4.54 6.57
N ASP A 138 -1.65 5.52 6.77
CA ASP A 138 -1.75 6.53 7.81
C ASP A 138 -2.67 7.70 7.37
N GLU A 139 -2.79 8.70 8.24
CA GLU A 139 -3.66 9.86 7.98
C GLU A 139 -3.17 10.75 6.83
N ASP A 140 -1.86 10.90 6.69
CA ASP A 140 -1.28 11.75 5.65
C ASP A 140 -1.37 11.04 4.29
N GLU A 141 -1.21 9.73 4.27
CA GLU A 141 -1.40 8.88 3.10
C GLU A 141 -2.87 8.87 2.67
N ASP A 142 -3.80 8.61 3.58
CA ASP A 142 -5.25 8.63 3.30
C ASP A 142 -5.73 9.99 2.80
N ARG A 143 -5.21 11.09 3.36
CA ARG A 143 -5.56 12.45 2.93
C ARG A 143 -4.94 12.85 1.59
N SER A 144 -3.74 12.36 1.27
CA SER A 144 -3.03 12.72 0.04
C SER A 144 -3.30 11.77 -1.13
N GLY A 145 -3.76 10.55 -0.85
CA GLY A 145 -3.88 9.48 -1.84
C GLY A 145 -2.53 8.93 -2.30
N GLN A 146 -1.43 9.22 -1.60
CA GLN A 146 -0.08 8.80 -1.97
C GLN A 146 0.53 7.88 -0.92
N VAL A 147 1.19 6.82 -1.39
CA VAL A 147 1.88 5.85 -0.53
C VAL A 147 3.19 6.44 0.01
N PHE A 148 3.44 6.22 1.30
CA PHE A 148 4.50 6.82 2.10
C PHE A 148 4.47 8.35 2.05
N ALA A 149 3.32 9.00 2.22
CA ALA A 149 3.23 10.45 2.37
C ALA A 149 3.66 10.90 3.78
N GLY A 150 3.68 12.22 4.00
CA GLY A 150 3.88 12.80 5.33
C GLY A 150 5.23 12.48 5.99
N LEU A 151 5.19 12.23 7.30
CA LEU A 151 6.38 11.95 8.10
C LEU A 151 7.03 10.61 7.72
N CYS A 152 6.21 9.57 7.47
CA CYS A 152 6.68 8.26 7.03
C CYS A 152 7.46 8.38 5.71
N GLY A 153 6.97 9.20 4.78
CA GLY A 153 7.67 9.51 3.54
C GLY A 153 9.02 10.18 3.74
N THR A 154 9.06 11.18 4.63
CA THR A 154 10.29 11.92 4.93
C THR A 154 11.35 11.02 5.57
N LEU A 155 10.92 10.12 6.45
CA LEU A 155 11.80 9.12 7.07
C LEU A 155 12.32 8.12 6.03
N LEU A 156 11.44 7.64 5.13
CA LEU A 156 11.85 6.77 4.03
C LEU A 156 12.91 7.45 3.14
N ASP A 157 12.69 8.71 2.76
CA ASP A 157 13.65 9.47 1.95
C ASP A 157 15.01 9.61 2.66
N THR A 158 14.98 9.81 3.99
CA THR A 158 16.20 9.87 4.82
C THR A 158 16.94 8.53 4.84
N MET A 159 16.21 7.41 4.91
CA MET A 159 16.79 6.05 4.86
C MET A 159 17.33 5.69 3.47
N LEU A 160 16.72 6.21 2.41
CA LEU A 160 17.17 6.00 1.02
C LEU A 160 18.36 6.89 0.66
N ALA A 161 18.54 8.04 1.30
CA ALA A 161 19.61 8.99 1.00
C ALA A 161 21.04 8.40 0.91
N PRO A 162 21.49 7.50 1.81
CA PRO A 162 22.82 6.88 1.70
C PRO A 162 22.91 5.79 0.63
N LEU A 163 21.79 5.33 0.06
CA LEU A 163 21.75 4.29 -0.96
C LEU A 163 21.80 4.91 -2.37
N PRO A 164 22.37 4.21 -3.37
CA PRO A 164 22.29 4.62 -4.78
C PRO A 164 20.90 4.32 -5.37
N LEU A 165 19.83 4.66 -4.64
CA LEU A 165 18.43 4.44 -5.00
C LEU A 165 17.70 5.77 -4.98
N GLU A 166 16.92 6.02 -6.04
CA GLU A 166 15.94 7.09 -6.04
C GLU A 166 14.55 6.54 -5.75
N ARG A 167 13.76 7.30 -4.99
CA ARG A 167 12.38 6.92 -4.71
C ARG A 167 11.53 6.76 -5.97
N SER A 168 11.81 7.52 -7.02
CA SER A 168 11.14 7.41 -8.33
C SER A 168 11.42 6.09 -9.06
N GLN A 169 12.44 5.33 -8.63
CA GLN A 169 12.78 4.02 -9.19
C GLN A 169 12.11 2.88 -8.41
N LEU A 170 11.49 3.16 -7.27
CA LEU A 170 10.86 2.17 -6.42
C LEU A 170 9.38 2.03 -6.76
N ALA A 171 8.87 0.82 -6.67
CA ALA A 171 7.43 0.59 -6.56
C ALA A 171 7.04 0.70 -5.09
N LEU A 172 5.98 1.42 -4.78
CA LEU A 172 5.52 1.67 -3.41
C LEU A 172 4.07 1.23 -3.31
N ALA A 173 3.73 0.41 -2.31
CA ALA A 173 2.37 0.00 -2.02
C ALA A 173 2.13 -0.12 -0.51
N THR A 174 0.88 -0.26 -0.13
CA THR A 174 0.45 -0.66 1.22
C THR A 174 -0.24 -2.02 1.13
N ALA A 175 -0.11 -2.85 2.16
CA ALA A 175 -0.77 -4.15 2.22
C ALA A 175 -2.30 -4.02 2.33
N LEU A 176 -2.77 -2.90 2.87
CA LEU A 176 -4.18 -2.51 2.84
C LEU A 176 -4.38 -1.28 1.94
N PRO A 177 -5.35 -1.27 1.02
CA PRO A 177 -5.59 -0.11 0.16
C PRO A 177 -6.37 1.02 0.86
N TRP A 178 -6.95 0.77 2.05
CA TRP A 178 -7.75 1.74 2.80
C TRP A 178 -7.30 1.87 4.25
N ARG A 179 -7.35 3.10 4.78
CA ARG A 179 -7.04 3.39 6.18
C ARG A 179 -8.06 2.76 7.13
N PRO A 180 -7.61 1.99 8.14
CA PRO A 180 -8.48 1.53 9.21
C PRO A 180 -8.90 2.67 10.13
N ALA A 181 -10.18 2.69 10.52
CA ALA A 181 -10.69 3.66 11.48
C ALA A 181 -10.03 3.45 12.85
N GLY A 182 -9.49 4.52 13.45
CA GLY A 182 -8.98 4.48 14.82
C GLY A 182 -7.48 4.21 14.98
N GLY A 183 -6.60 4.84 14.19
CA GLY A 183 -5.27 5.31 14.59
C GLY A 183 -4.17 4.34 15.06
N THR A 184 -4.45 3.09 15.43
CA THR A 184 -3.44 2.15 15.95
C THR A 184 -3.38 0.85 15.14
N PRO A 185 -2.16 0.43 14.71
CA PRO A 185 -1.91 -0.83 14.03
C PRO A 185 -2.39 -2.08 14.78
N GLN A 186 -2.38 -2.01 16.09
CA GLN A 186 -2.45 -3.18 16.96
C GLN A 186 -3.84 -3.83 17.00
N GLN A 187 -4.89 -3.13 16.56
CA GLN A 187 -6.23 -3.71 16.40
C GLN A 187 -6.49 -4.21 14.95
N ARG A 188 -5.52 -4.13 14.02
CA ARG A 188 -5.75 -4.10 12.54
C ARG A 188 -5.88 -5.42 11.79
N TRP A 189 -5.52 -6.59 12.32
CA TRP A 189 -5.56 -7.81 11.49
C TRP A 189 -6.98 -8.38 11.29
N THR A 190 -7.99 -7.88 12.02
CA THR A 190 -9.38 -8.39 11.97
C THR A 190 -10.12 -8.00 10.69
N SER A 191 -9.56 -7.16 9.82
CA SER A 191 -10.17 -6.77 8.54
C SER A 191 -9.61 -7.55 7.35
N ALA A 192 -9.57 -8.90 7.42
CA ALA A 192 -9.09 -9.76 6.33
C ALA A 192 -9.93 -9.70 5.02
N SER A 193 -10.93 -8.80 4.92
CA SER A 193 -11.74 -8.58 3.72
C SER A 193 -11.08 -7.65 2.69
N ALA A 194 -10.03 -6.91 3.06
CA ALA A 194 -9.32 -5.99 2.16
C ALA A 194 -7.99 -6.53 1.62
N ALA A 195 -7.53 -7.69 2.11
CA ALA A 195 -6.34 -8.40 1.62
C ALA A 195 -6.45 -9.17 0.27
N PRO A 196 -7.63 -9.42 -0.35
CA PRO A 196 -7.70 -10.22 -1.58
C PRO A 196 -7.33 -9.47 -2.88
N PHE A 197 -6.93 -8.20 -2.79
CA PHE A 197 -6.37 -7.39 -3.89
C PHE A 197 -4.88 -7.17 -3.66
#